data_AF-A0A7X9DLI7-F1
#
_entry.id   AF-A0A7X9DLI7-F1
#
_cell.length_a   1.000
_cell.length_b   1.000
_cell.length_c   1.000
_cell.angle_alpha   90.00
_cell.angle_beta   90.00
_cell.angle_gamma   90.00
#
_symmetry.space_group_name_H-M   'P 1'
#
loop_
_entity.id
_entity.type
_entity.pdbx_description
1 polymer ?
#
loop_
_entity_poly.entity_id
_entity_poly.type
_entity_poly.pdbx_seq_one_letter_code
_entity_poly.pdbx_strand_id
1 'polypeptide(L)'
;MPNKKRVFFLKNGRELKNSIADCFIRQNESITSLFDSTAISSVISKSSQIIKPGILFKLGKELSKSKNVLSSLTRNYKPAHIWAFSSFFMFTAATLIFLLLPWKVKPLQQDKYSIYASTPLTLKDMSYSIYTRDSRAQKINAVFKEYKCPLEGLGEVFVYEADKYNIPWWLVAAVSFQESTCGKRTPEPSGLESYNAWGWAVYGDNVQTFDNWVRGIETVSEYMSENFYQKGVTEPCEIMKTYTPPSKGSWCEGVMNFGDQIQNYSTSEESEIVSL
;
A
#
# COMPACT_ATOMS: atom_id res chain seq x y z
N MET A 1 -42.99 -3.27 -2.82
CA MET A 1 -41.60 -2.75 -2.79
C MET A 1 -41.65 -1.30 -2.32
N PRO A 2 -41.20 -0.96 -1.10
CA PRO A 2 -41.30 0.41 -0.63
C PRO A 2 -40.15 1.27 -1.17
N ASN A 3 -40.54 2.48 -1.56
CA ASN A 3 -39.78 3.48 -2.27
C ASN A 3 -38.71 4.10 -1.36
N LYS A 4 -37.43 4.05 -1.77
CA LYS A 4 -36.28 4.58 -1.01
C LYS A 4 -36.37 6.11 -0.97
N LYS A 5 -36.88 6.68 0.12
CA LYS A 5 -36.86 8.15 0.35
C LYS A 5 -35.40 8.63 0.40
N ARG A 6 -35.01 9.44 -0.58
CA ARG A 6 -33.75 10.20 -0.53
C ARG A 6 -33.90 11.33 0.48
N VAL A 7 -33.03 11.34 1.48
CA VAL A 7 -32.91 12.42 2.46
C VAL A 7 -32.04 13.51 1.85
N PHE A 8 -32.61 14.71 1.65
CA PHE A 8 -31.87 15.91 1.25
C PHE A 8 -31.60 16.75 2.51
N PHE A 9 -30.35 17.15 2.71
CA PHE A 9 -29.96 18.05 3.80
C PHE A 9 -29.93 19.49 3.28
N LEU A 10 -30.65 20.38 3.97
CA LEU A 10 -30.71 21.82 3.69
C LEU A 10 -29.76 22.57 4.62
N LYS A 11 -28.96 23.49 4.09
CA LYS A 11 -28.23 24.52 4.86
C LYS A 11 -28.74 25.89 4.40
N ASN A 12 -29.35 26.66 5.31
CA ASN A 12 -29.97 27.96 5.04
C ASN A 12 -30.98 27.96 3.87
N GLY A 13 -31.84 26.95 3.79
CA GLY A 13 -33.00 26.95 2.89
C GLY A 13 -32.72 26.83 1.39
N ARG A 14 -31.54 26.37 0.95
CA ARG A 14 -31.26 26.07 -0.47
C ARG A 14 -30.63 24.68 -0.65
N GLU A 15 -31.12 23.94 -1.65
CA GLU A 15 -30.59 22.63 -2.05
C GLU A 15 -29.24 22.76 -2.78
N LEU A 16 -28.27 21.91 -2.41
CA LEU A 16 -26.98 21.82 -3.08
C LEU A 16 -27.08 20.87 -4.28
N LYS A 17 -26.95 21.43 -5.49
CA LYS A 17 -26.99 20.70 -6.76
C LYS A 17 -25.61 20.08 -7.02
N ASN A 18 -25.48 18.76 -6.87
CA ASN A 18 -24.26 18.02 -7.18
C ASN A 18 -24.04 17.93 -8.71
N SER A 19 -23.10 18.72 -9.22
CA SER A 19 -22.66 18.73 -10.63
C SER A 19 -21.41 17.85 -10.85
N ILE A 20 -21.41 16.63 -10.30
CA ILE A 20 -20.27 15.69 -10.42
C ILE A 20 -20.67 14.37 -11.11
N ALA A 21 -21.96 14.17 -11.41
CA ALA A 21 -22.43 12.93 -12.04
C ALA A 21 -22.14 12.82 -13.56
N ASP A 22 -21.77 13.91 -14.25
CA ASP A 22 -21.66 13.92 -15.72
C ASP A 22 -20.22 13.78 -16.28
N CYS A 23 -19.19 13.68 -15.43
CA CYS A 23 -17.80 13.58 -15.91
C CYS A 23 -17.29 12.13 -16.05
N PHE A 24 -17.93 11.16 -15.40
CA PHE A 24 -17.41 9.78 -15.33
C PHE A 24 -17.71 8.90 -16.54
N ILE A 25 -18.53 9.35 -17.49
CA ILE A 25 -18.96 8.53 -18.64
C ILE A 25 -18.10 8.78 -19.90
N ARG A 26 -17.22 9.79 -19.93
CA ARG A 26 -16.53 10.20 -21.17
C ARG A 26 -15.10 9.68 -21.38
N GLN A 27 -14.51 8.97 -20.44
CA GLN A 27 -13.10 8.55 -20.52
C GLN A 27 -12.88 7.07 -20.88
N ASN A 28 -13.95 6.29 -21.07
CA ASN A 28 -13.85 4.83 -21.21
C ASN A 28 -13.98 4.30 -22.66
N GLU A 29 -14.00 5.18 -23.68
CA GLU A 29 -14.16 4.76 -25.09
C GLU A 29 -12.88 4.88 -25.95
N SER A 30 -11.74 5.33 -25.41
CA SER A 30 -10.53 5.58 -26.23
C SER A 30 -9.39 4.55 -26.09
N ILE A 31 -9.53 3.50 -25.28
CA ILE A 31 -8.41 2.57 -24.99
C ILE A 31 -8.48 1.24 -25.78
N THR A 32 -9.55 0.96 -26.53
CA THR A 32 -9.74 -0.35 -27.17
C THR A 32 -9.21 -0.47 -28.62
N SER A 33 -8.40 0.46 -29.14
CA SER A 33 -7.94 0.43 -30.54
C SER A 33 -6.43 0.26 -30.76
N LEU A 34 -5.63 -0.05 -29.73
CA LEU A 34 -4.16 -0.08 -29.86
C LEU A 34 -3.47 -1.44 -29.71
N PHE A 35 -4.19 -2.57 -29.76
CA PHE A 35 -3.55 -3.88 -29.78
C PHE A 35 -4.21 -4.84 -30.79
N ASP A 36 -3.75 -4.80 -32.03
CA ASP A 36 -3.95 -5.87 -33.01
C ASP A 36 -2.61 -6.57 -33.30
N SER A 37 -2.54 -7.85 -32.95
CA SER A 37 -1.32 -8.66 -32.82
C SER A 37 -1.00 -9.50 -34.08
N THR A 38 -1.58 -9.18 -35.24
CA THR A 38 -1.57 -10.11 -36.39
C THR A 38 -0.55 -9.80 -37.50
N ALA A 39 0.25 -8.72 -37.41
CA ALA A 39 1.11 -8.29 -38.51
C ALA A 39 2.61 -8.68 -38.43
N ILE A 40 3.09 -9.30 -37.34
CA ILE A 40 4.55 -9.51 -37.12
C ILE A 40 5.04 -10.89 -37.63
N SER A 41 4.15 -11.86 -37.79
CA SER A 41 4.54 -13.25 -38.10
C SER A 41 4.84 -13.52 -39.58
N SER A 42 4.58 -12.59 -40.51
CA SER A 42 4.76 -12.81 -41.96
C SER A 42 6.11 -12.35 -42.52
N VAL A 43 6.93 -11.65 -41.74
CA VAL A 43 8.20 -11.04 -42.22
C VAL A 43 9.42 -11.95 -42.04
N ILE A 44 9.37 -12.93 -41.14
CA ILE A 44 10.56 -13.72 -40.75
C ILE A 44 10.80 -14.96 -41.65
N SER A 45 9.83 -15.37 -42.46
CA SER A 45 9.90 -16.65 -43.20
C SER A 45 10.70 -16.63 -44.52
N LYS A 46 11.32 -15.52 -44.95
CA LYS A 46 11.79 -15.39 -46.36
C LYS A 46 13.28 -15.13 -46.60
N SER A 47 14.18 -15.40 -45.64
CA SER A 47 15.61 -15.04 -45.79
C SER A 47 16.63 -16.14 -45.44
N SER A 48 16.42 -17.39 -45.85
CA SER A 48 17.38 -18.46 -45.52
C SER A 48 17.67 -19.47 -46.62
N GLN A 49 17.92 -19.03 -47.85
CA GLN A 49 18.65 -19.86 -48.82
C GLN A 49 19.62 -19.03 -49.68
N ILE A 50 20.70 -19.70 -50.12
CA ILE A 50 21.78 -19.29 -51.05
C ILE A 50 23.09 -18.79 -50.39
N ILE A 51 23.99 -19.72 -50.05
CA ILE A 51 25.45 -19.50 -50.13
C ILE A 51 26.10 -20.77 -50.71
N LYS A 52 26.82 -20.65 -51.83
CA LYS A 52 27.48 -21.75 -52.56
C LYS A 52 28.83 -22.15 -51.93
N PRO A 53 29.23 -23.43 -51.98
CA PRO A 53 30.40 -23.97 -51.26
C PRO A 53 31.78 -23.47 -51.75
N GLY A 54 31.86 -22.82 -52.92
CA GLY A 54 33.13 -22.31 -53.46
C GLY A 54 33.74 -21.11 -52.72
N ILE A 55 32.93 -20.33 -51.99
CA ILE A 55 33.38 -19.12 -51.27
C ILE A 55 34.12 -19.49 -49.98
N LEU A 56 33.68 -20.56 -49.30
CA LEU A 56 34.27 -21.02 -48.04
C LEU A 56 35.70 -21.52 -48.21
N PHE A 57 36.03 -22.14 -49.35
CA PHE A 57 37.37 -22.66 -49.60
C PHE A 57 38.41 -21.56 -49.85
N LYS A 58 37.98 -20.42 -50.43
CA LYS A 58 38.86 -19.27 -50.67
C LYS A 58 39.16 -18.49 -49.39
N LEU A 59 38.22 -18.47 -48.44
CA LEU A 59 38.38 -17.82 -47.15
C LEU A 59 39.39 -18.55 -46.23
N GLY A 60 39.41 -19.88 -46.27
CA GLY A 60 40.30 -20.69 -45.44
C GLY A 60 41.79 -20.52 -45.76
N LYS A 61 42.13 -20.23 -47.02
CA LYS A 61 43.52 -20.09 -47.45
C LYS A 61 44.17 -18.78 -47.00
N GLU A 62 43.38 -17.71 -46.84
CA GLU A 62 43.83 -16.41 -46.32
C GLU A 62 43.94 -16.39 -44.78
N LEU A 63 43.11 -17.17 -44.07
CA LEU A 63 43.16 -17.28 -42.60
C LEU A 63 44.45 -17.93 -42.08
N SER A 64 45.09 -18.81 -42.86
CA SER A 64 46.38 -19.42 -42.49
C SER A 64 47.50 -18.41 -42.32
N LYS A 65 47.41 -17.24 -42.97
CA LYS A 65 48.45 -16.19 -42.93
C LYS A 65 48.33 -15.31 -41.66
N SER A 66 47.25 -15.45 -40.88
CA SER A 66 46.91 -14.61 -39.72
C SER A 66 47.36 -15.16 -38.35
N LYS A 67 48.07 -16.30 -38.30
CA LYS A 67 48.58 -16.84 -37.02
C LYS A 67 49.61 -15.91 -36.34
N ASN A 68 50.36 -15.14 -37.13
CA ASN A 68 51.38 -14.22 -36.61
C ASN A 68 50.80 -12.88 -36.12
N VAL A 69 49.52 -12.61 -36.39
CA VAL A 69 48.81 -11.41 -35.92
C VAL A 69 48.20 -11.67 -34.54
N LEU A 70 47.71 -12.89 -34.28
CA LEU A 70 47.05 -13.26 -33.04
C LEU A 70 47.99 -13.26 -31.81
N SER A 71 49.29 -13.50 -32.01
CA SER A 71 50.30 -13.42 -30.93
C SER A 71 50.68 -11.99 -30.54
N SER A 72 50.24 -10.97 -31.31
CA SER A 72 50.41 -9.55 -30.96
C SER A 72 49.24 -8.98 -30.15
N LEU A 73 48.09 -9.67 -30.11
CA LEU A 73 46.88 -9.23 -29.40
C LEU A 73 46.86 -9.56 -27.90
N THR A 74 47.72 -10.47 -27.44
CA THR A 74 47.74 -10.92 -26.03
C THR A 74 48.72 -10.17 -25.13
N ARG A 75 49.36 -9.09 -25.63
CA ARG A 75 50.43 -8.41 -24.87
C ARG A 75 49.95 -7.46 -23.76
N ASN A 76 48.67 -7.06 -23.74
CA ASN A 76 48.14 -6.10 -22.75
C ASN A 76 46.81 -6.53 -22.13
N TYR A 77 46.73 -7.76 -21.61
CA TYR A 77 45.53 -8.26 -20.93
C TYR A 77 45.71 -8.23 -19.40
N LYS A 78 45.06 -7.27 -18.72
CA LYS A 78 45.07 -7.18 -17.25
C LYS A 78 44.18 -8.28 -16.65
N PRO A 79 44.59 -9.02 -15.61
CA PRO A 79 43.85 -10.20 -15.12
C PRO A 79 42.46 -9.91 -14.50
N ALA A 80 42.07 -8.64 -14.34
CA ALA A 80 40.85 -8.24 -13.64
C ALA A 80 39.54 -8.70 -14.30
N HIS A 81 39.51 -8.89 -15.62
CA HIS A 81 38.28 -9.24 -16.33
C HIS A 81 38.08 -10.74 -16.53
N ILE A 82 39.08 -11.57 -16.25
CA ILE A 82 38.99 -13.04 -16.33
C ILE A 82 37.93 -13.57 -15.35
N TRP A 83 37.90 -13.03 -14.12
CA TRP A 83 36.97 -13.44 -13.07
C TRP A 83 35.51 -13.04 -13.37
N ALA A 84 35.30 -11.90 -14.04
CA ALA A 84 33.98 -11.41 -14.40
C ALA A 84 33.32 -12.22 -15.53
N PHE A 85 34.10 -12.70 -16.51
CA PHE A 85 33.56 -13.55 -17.57
C PHE A 85 33.30 -14.99 -17.09
N SER A 86 34.10 -15.49 -16.16
CA SER A 86 33.90 -16.82 -15.58
C SER A 86 32.57 -16.92 -14.80
N SER A 87 32.20 -15.89 -14.05
CA SER A 87 30.95 -15.89 -13.29
C SER A 87 29.74 -15.83 -14.22
N PHE A 88 29.80 -14.99 -15.27
CA PHE A 88 28.72 -14.87 -16.25
C PHE A 88 28.43 -16.20 -16.98
N PHE A 89 29.47 -16.96 -17.31
CA PHE A 89 29.30 -18.27 -17.96
C PHE A 89 28.69 -19.32 -17.00
N MET A 90 29.05 -19.29 -15.72
CA MET A 90 28.46 -20.20 -14.72
C MET A 90 26.98 -19.89 -14.46
N PHE A 91 26.59 -18.61 -14.37
CA PHE A 91 25.20 -18.22 -14.19
C PHE A 91 24.33 -18.58 -15.40
N THR A 92 24.82 -18.35 -16.62
CA THR A 92 24.08 -18.71 -17.85
C THR A 92 23.95 -20.22 -18.03
N ALA A 93 24.93 -21.01 -17.62
CA ALA A 93 24.81 -22.47 -17.60
C ALA A 93 23.77 -22.95 -16.57
N ALA A 94 23.75 -22.37 -15.36
CA ALA A 94 22.80 -22.73 -14.32
C ALA A 94 21.35 -22.39 -14.70
N THR A 95 21.10 -21.24 -15.33
CA THR A 95 19.75 -20.87 -15.80
C THR A 95 19.27 -21.77 -16.93
N LEU A 96 20.16 -22.17 -17.85
CA LEU A 96 19.85 -23.15 -18.90
C LEU A 96 19.51 -24.53 -18.32
N ILE A 97 20.22 -24.97 -17.28
CA ILE A 97 19.94 -26.24 -16.59
C ILE A 97 18.58 -26.18 -15.88
N PHE A 98 18.23 -25.06 -15.25
CA PHE A 98 16.91 -24.87 -14.63
C PHE A 98 15.76 -24.92 -15.66
N LEU A 99 15.98 -24.39 -16.87
CA LEU A 99 15.00 -24.44 -17.95
C LEU A 99 14.86 -25.82 -18.61
N LEU A 100 15.93 -26.63 -18.62
CA LEU A 100 15.96 -27.93 -19.29
C LEU A 100 15.62 -29.12 -18.39
N LEU A 101 15.63 -28.95 -17.06
CA LEU A 101 15.23 -30.01 -16.13
C LEU A 101 13.72 -29.95 -15.86
N PRO A 102 12.94 -30.97 -16.27
CA PRO A 102 11.52 -31.01 -15.96
C PRO A 102 11.35 -31.28 -14.46
N TRP A 103 11.04 -30.24 -13.68
CA TRP A 103 10.58 -30.42 -12.31
C TRP A 103 9.28 -31.21 -12.32
N LYS A 104 9.34 -32.45 -11.83
CA LYS A 104 8.15 -33.26 -11.55
C LYS A 104 7.45 -32.67 -10.33
N VAL A 105 6.61 -31.66 -10.55
CA VAL A 105 5.68 -31.16 -9.54
C VAL A 105 4.62 -32.24 -9.34
N LYS A 106 4.48 -32.78 -8.13
CA LYS A 106 3.33 -33.65 -7.81
C LYS A 106 2.09 -32.75 -7.81
N PRO A 107 1.05 -33.02 -8.62
CA PRO A 107 -0.18 -32.24 -8.51
C PRO A 107 -0.71 -32.39 -7.08
N LEU A 108 -1.01 -31.27 -6.44
CA LEU A 108 -1.75 -31.27 -5.18
C LEU A 108 -3.02 -32.10 -5.39
N GLN A 109 -3.20 -33.09 -4.52
CA GLN A 109 -4.33 -34.00 -4.56
C GLN A 109 -5.59 -33.18 -4.28
N GLN A 110 -6.32 -32.84 -5.34
CA GLN A 110 -7.56 -32.09 -5.25
C GLN A 110 -8.64 -33.05 -4.77
N ASP A 111 -8.97 -32.99 -3.48
CA ASP A 111 -10.12 -33.71 -2.94
C ASP A 111 -11.37 -33.25 -3.69
N LYS A 112 -12.05 -34.19 -4.34
CA LYS A 112 -13.32 -33.98 -5.05
C LYS A 112 -14.34 -33.36 -4.10
N TYR A 113 -14.64 -32.08 -4.25
CA TYR A 113 -15.77 -31.43 -3.58
C TYR A 113 -17.05 -31.64 -4.41
N SER A 114 -18.08 -32.19 -3.76
CA SER A 114 -19.43 -32.30 -4.31
C SER A 114 -20.11 -30.93 -4.33
N ILE A 115 -20.47 -30.41 -5.51
CA ILE A 115 -21.10 -29.09 -5.69
C ILE A 115 -22.60 -29.06 -5.29
N TYR A 116 -23.16 -30.17 -4.79
CA TYR A 116 -24.58 -30.26 -4.37
C TYR A 116 -24.78 -30.90 -2.99
N ALA A 117 -23.96 -30.53 -2.00
CA ALA A 117 -24.28 -30.80 -0.60
C ALA A 117 -24.98 -29.57 0.00
N SER A 118 -26.31 -29.49 -0.13
CA SER A 118 -27.12 -28.61 0.73
C SER A 118 -27.24 -29.23 2.12
N THR A 119 -26.09 -29.37 2.78
CA THR A 119 -26.04 -29.54 4.23
C THR A 119 -26.55 -28.22 4.83
N PRO A 120 -27.57 -28.23 5.71
CA PRO A 120 -27.89 -27.02 6.45
C PRO A 120 -26.64 -26.56 7.18
N LEU A 121 -26.44 -25.25 7.33
CA LEU A 121 -25.41 -24.69 8.19
C LEU A 121 -25.64 -25.19 9.63
N THR A 122 -25.14 -26.38 9.94
CA THR A 122 -24.79 -26.73 11.29
C THR A 122 -23.56 -25.91 11.58
N LEU A 123 -23.72 -24.95 12.47
CA LEU A 123 -22.72 -24.03 12.99
C LEU A 123 -21.59 -24.84 13.64
N LYS A 124 -20.75 -25.43 12.79
CA LYS A 124 -19.59 -26.21 13.16
C LYS A 124 -18.45 -25.23 13.17
N ASP A 125 -18.19 -24.69 14.35
CA ASP A 125 -17.02 -23.91 14.75
C ASP A 125 -16.12 -23.52 13.57
N MET A 126 -16.56 -22.52 12.83
CA MET A 126 -15.58 -21.55 12.38
C MET A 126 -15.08 -20.97 13.70
N SER A 127 -13.88 -21.37 14.11
CA SER A 127 -13.15 -20.68 15.17
C SER A 127 -12.81 -19.29 14.64
N TYR A 128 -13.83 -18.48 14.43
CA TYR A 128 -13.73 -17.06 14.71
C TYR A 128 -13.35 -17.08 16.18
N SER A 129 -12.07 -16.90 16.48
CA SER A 129 -11.73 -16.37 17.77
C SER A 129 -12.66 -15.18 17.90
N ILE A 130 -13.64 -15.28 18.80
CA ILE A 130 -14.26 -14.09 19.33
C ILE A 130 -13.07 -13.42 20.00
N TYR A 131 -12.31 -12.65 19.22
CA TYR A 131 -11.59 -11.52 19.72
C TYR A 131 -12.68 -10.82 20.49
N THR A 132 -12.62 -10.92 21.81
CA THR A 132 -13.37 -10.04 22.69
C THR A 132 -13.14 -8.66 22.09
N ARG A 133 -14.14 -8.13 21.39
CA ARG A 133 -13.94 -6.96 20.55
C ARG A 133 -13.46 -5.87 21.47
N ASP A 134 -12.22 -5.43 21.30
CA ASP A 134 -11.63 -4.46 22.21
C ASP A 134 -12.52 -3.21 22.21
N SER A 135 -13.08 -2.89 23.39
CA SER A 135 -14.00 -1.76 23.52
C SER A 135 -13.33 -0.44 23.15
N ARG A 136 -11.99 -0.35 23.31
CA ARG A 136 -11.18 0.80 22.89
C ARG A 136 -11.26 1.03 21.38
N ALA A 137 -11.06 -0.04 20.60
CA ALA A 137 -11.11 0.01 19.15
C ALA A 137 -12.51 0.38 18.65
N GLN A 138 -13.56 -0.14 19.31
CA GLN A 138 -14.95 0.20 19.00
C GLN A 138 -15.26 1.67 19.27
N LYS A 139 -14.78 2.23 20.39
CA LYS A 139 -14.95 3.65 20.71
C LYS A 139 -14.32 4.56 19.65
N ILE A 140 -13.07 4.28 19.23
CA ILE A 140 -12.42 5.01 18.14
C ILE A 140 -13.27 4.94 16.87
N ASN A 141 -13.66 3.73 16.46
CA ASN A 141 -14.42 3.53 15.22
C ASN A 141 -15.79 4.22 15.27
N ALA A 142 -16.47 4.21 16.41
CA ALA A 142 -17.77 4.84 16.56
C ALA A 142 -17.68 6.37 16.45
N VAL A 143 -16.68 6.98 17.10
CA VAL A 143 -16.41 8.42 16.94
C VAL A 143 -16.00 8.73 15.50
N PHE A 144 -15.08 7.98 14.90
CA PHE A 144 -14.70 8.20 13.50
C PHE A 144 -15.88 8.10 12.54
N LYS A 145 -16.78 7.15 12.77
CA LYS A 145 -18.01 6.98 11.99
C LYS A 145 -18.97 8.16 12.14
N GLU A 146 -19.19 8.62 13.37
CA GLU A 146 -20.04 9.79 13.65
C GLU A 146 -19.55 11.03 12.89
N TYR A 147 -18.23 11.24 12.92
CA TYR A 147 -17.61 12.34 12.22
C TYR A 147 -17.43 12.06 10.72
N LYS A 148 -17.64 10.84 10.20
CA LYS A 148 -17.37 10.44 8.80
C LYS A 148 -15.89 10.64 8.42
N CYS A 149 -15.00 10.15 9.27
CA CYS A 149 -13.57 10.20 9.08
C CYS A 149 -13.13 9.14 8.04
N PRO A 150 -12.21 9.45 7.12
CA PRO A 150 -11.59 8.44 6.26
C PRO A 150 -10.86 7.31 7.00
N LEU A 151 -10.53 7.53 8.27
CA LEU A 151 -9.90 6.57 9.18
C LEU A 151 -10.89 5.56 9.82
N GLU A 152 -12.19 5.66 9.53
CA GLU A 152 -13.22 4.74 10.06
C GLU A 152 -12.85 3.27 9.75
N GLY A 153 -12.99 2.41 10.76
CA GLY A 153 -12.71 0.97 10.65
C GLY A 153 -11.29 0.59 11.08
N LEU A 154 -10.37 1.55 11.22
CA LEU A 154 -8.98 1.30 11.63
C LEU A 154 -8.76 1.30 13.15
N GLY A 155 -9.81 1.38 13.97
CA GLY A 155 -9.71 1.45 15.43
C GLY A 155 -8.85 0.35 16.06
N GLU A 156 -8.87 -0.87 15.52
CA GLU A 156 -8.00 -1.96 15.99
C GLU A 156 -6.51 -1.68 15.75
N VAL A 157 -6.17 -1.04 14.63
CA VAL A 157 -4.79 -0.65 14.30
C VAL A 157 -4.28 0.42 15.26
N PHE A 158 -5.11 1.43 15.58
CA PHE A 158 -4.76 2.45 16.58
C PHE A 158 -4.46 1.83 17.94
N VAL A 159 -5.32 0.92 18.41
CA VAL A 159 -5.12 0.25 19.70
C VAL A 159 -3.89 -0.66 19.68
N TYR A 160 -3.73 -1.44 18.61
CA TYR A 160 -2.59 -2.34 18.46
C TYR A 160 -1.25 -1.60 18.49
N GLU A 161 -1.10 -0.53 17.69
CA GLU A 161 0.14 0.25 17.67
C GLU A 161 0.34 1.01 18.99
N ALA A 162 -0.73 1.48 19.63
CA ALA A 162 -0.62 2.14 20.92
C ALA A 162 -0.13 1.19 22.03
N ASP A 163 -0.67 -0.03 22.07
CA ASP A 163 -0.24 -1.06 23.02
C ASP A 163 1.21 -1.50 22.75
N LYS A 164 1.56 -1.71 21.47
CA LYS A 164 2.92 -2.05 21.04
C LYS A 164 3.94 -1.01 21.48
N TYR A 165 3.59 0.27 21.41
CA TYR A 165 4.48 1.39 21.74
C TYR A 165 4.27 1.97 23.14
N ASN A 166 3.41 1.36 23.96
CA ASN A 166 3.07 1.78 25.33
C ASN A 166 2.67 3.27 25.43
N ILE A 167 1.76 3.70 24.56
CA ILE A 167 1.15 5.04 24.56
C ILE A 167 -0.38 4.93 24.76
N PRO A 168 -1.08 6.01 25.17
CA PRO A 168 -2.52 5.97 25.31
C PRO A 168 -3.21 5.67 23.98
N TRP A 169 -4.08 4.66 23.97
CA TRP A 169 -4.77 4.14 22.78
C TRP A 169 -5.59 5.18 22.01
N TRP A 170 -6.05 6.23 22.67
CA TRP A 170 -6.83 7.31 22.07
C TRP A 170 -5.96 8.43 21.47
N LEU A 171 -4.68 8.52 21.84
CA LEU A 171 -3.84 9.69 21.58
C LEU A 171 -3.67 9.96 20.09
N VAL A 172 -3.20 8.97 19.33
CA VAL A 172 -2.90 9.13 17.90
C VAL A 172 -4.19 9.38 17.11
N ALA A 173 -5.31 8.80 17.54
CA ALA A 173 -6.63 9.09 16.97
C ALA A 173 -7.05 10.55 17.24
N ALA A 174 -6.90 11.05 18.47
CA ALA A 174 -7.22 12.43 18.84
C ALA A 174 -6.32 13.46 18.13
N VAL A 175 -5.03 13.17 17.95
CA VAL A 175 -4.12 14.03 17.17
C VAL A 175 -4.58 14.13 15.72
N SER A 176 -5.08 13.05 15.11
CA SER A 176 -5.61 13.10 13.73
C SER A 176 -6.80 14.07 13.60
N PHE A 177 -7.65 14.16 14.63
CA PHE A 177 -8.74 15.14 14.67
C PHE A 177 -8.21 16.56 14.69
N GLN A 178 -7.24 16.83 15.56
CA GLN A 178 -6.67 18.16 15.72
C GLN A 178 -5.93 18.64 14.47
N GLU A 179 -5.21 17.75 13.78
CA GLU A 179 -4.35 18.10 12.64
C GLU A 179 -5.13 18.23 11.33
N SER A 180 -6.05 17.31 11.05
CA SER A 180 -6.66 17.18 9.72
C SER A 180 -8.16 16.94 9.75
N THR A 181 -8.82 17.19 10.89
CA THR A 181 -10.22 16.79 11.09
C THR A 181 -10.39 15.31 10.77
N CYS A 182 -9.59 14.46 11.43
CA CYS A 182 -9.55 13.00 11.32
C CYS A 182 -9.30 12.48 9.90
N GLY A 183 -8.38 13.11 9.16
CA GLY A 183 -8.00 12.72 7.82
C GLY A 183 -8.86 13.32 6.70
N LYS A 184 -9.81 14.22 7.01
CA LYS A 184 -10.62 14.88 5.97
C LYS A 184 -9.91 16.03 5.27
N ARG A 185 -8.86 16.57 5.91
CA ARG A 185 -8.08 17.72 5.44
C ARG A 185 -6.61 17.34 5.46
N THR A 186 -6.24 16.42 4.59
CA THR A 186 -4.86 16.02 4.37
C THR A 186 -4.23 16.82 3.23
N PRO A 187 -2.89 16.92 3.21
CA PRO A 187 -2.17 17.40 2.04
C PRO A 187 -2.42 16.49 0.82
N GLU A 188 -2.56 17.08 -0.37
CA GLU A 188 -2.72 16.35 -1.63
C GLU A 188 -1.63 16.74 -2.64
N PRO A 189 -0.36 16.33 -2.44
CA PRO A 189 0.71 16.68 -3.35
C PRO A 189 0.41 16.11 -4.74
N SER A 190 0.42 16.99 -5.75
CA SER A 190 0.04 16.64 -7.13
C SER A 190 -1.37 16.03 -7.29
N GLY A 191 -2.28 16.32 -6.34
CA GLY A 191 -3.67 15.84 -6.37
C GLY A 191 -3.83 14.38 -5.94
N LEU A 192 -2.83 13.80 -5.27
CA LEU A 192 -2.88 12.45 -4.72
C LEU A 192 -3.01 12.51 -3.19
N GLU A 193 -3.82 11.63 -2.61
CA GLU A 193 -3.95 11.49 -1.16
C GLU A 193 -2.59 11.17 -0.53
N SER A 194 -2.19 11.96 0.47
CA SER A 194 -0.94 11.76 1.22
C SER A 194 -1.06 10.74 2.33
N TYR A 195 -2.28 10.40 2.75
CA TYR A 195 -2.57 9.57 3.93
C TYR A 195 -1.94 10.12 5.22
N ASN A 196 -1.60 11.41 5.25
CA ASN A 196 -0.95 12.06 6.38
C ASN A 196 -1.96 12.86 7.22
N ALA A 197 -2.68 12.15 8.09
CA ALA A 197 -3.70 12.75 8.96
C ALA A 197 -3.11 13.55 10.15
N TRP A 198 -1.79 13.53 10.37
CA TRP A 198 -1.16 14.04 11.58
C TRP A 198 -0.21 15.22 11.34
N GLY A 199 -0.13 15.74 10.11
CA GLY A 199 0.84 16.78 9.76
C GLY A 199 2.30 16.32 9.90
N TRP A 200 2.53 15.00 9.85
CA TRP A 200 3.83 14.39 10.13
C TRP A 200 4.89 14.87 9.14
N ALA A 201 5.99 15.43 9.65
CA ALA A 201 7.14 15.90 8.86
C ALA A 201 6.79 16.84 7.69
N VAL A 202 5.76 17.66 7.85
CA VAL A 202 5.39 18.72 6.89
C VAL A 202 6.09 20.03 7.28
N TYR A 203 6.87 20.62 6.36
CA TYR A 203 7.55 21.90 6.57
C TYR A 203 7.76 22.66 5.27
N GLY A 204 7.39 23.94 5.24
CA GLY A 204 7.43 24.75 4.02
C GLY A 204 6.62 24.09 2.90
N ASP A 205 7.27 23.84 1.77
CA ASP A 205 6.67 23.15 0.61
C ASP A 205 6.84 21.62 0.67
N ASN A 206 7.56 21.10 1.67
CA ASN A 206 7.74 19.66 1.83
C ASN A 206 6.50 19.03 2.49
N VAL A 207 5.87 18.11 1.77
CA VAL A 207 4.75 17.30 2.25
C VAL A 207 5.19 15.85 2.31
N GLN A 208 5.28 15.31 3.52
CA GLN A 208 5.48 13.88 3.69
C GLN A 208 4.18 13.12 3.43
N THR A 209 4.30 12.02 2.69
CA THR A 209 3.19 11.13 2.32
C THR A 209 3.47 9.72 2.85
N PHE A 210 2.40 8.97 3.07
CA PHE A 210 2.43 7.56 3.44
C PHE A 210 1.76 6.72 2.34
N ASP A 211 2.10 5.44 2.27
CA ASP A 211 1.48 4.51 1.31
C ASP A 211 -0.02 4.27 1.61
N ASN A 212 -0.40 4.40 2.88
CA ASN A 212 -1.77 4.23 3.38
C ASN A 212 -1.88 4.74 4.83
N TRP A 213 -3.11 4.82 5.35
CA TRP A 213 -3.39 5.25 6.72
C TRP A 213 -2.68 4.39 7.79
N VAL A 214 -2.59 3.07 7.61
CA VAL A 214 -1.96 2.16 8.58
C VAL A 214 -0.49 2.52 8.80
N ARG A 215 0.24 2.80 7.71
CA ARG A 215 1.64 3.21 7.81
C ARG A 215 1.81 4.54 8.54
N GLY A 216 0.87 5.47 8.36
CA GLY A 216 0.83 6.71 9.12
C GLY A 216 0.59 6.49 10.61
N ILE A 217 -0.37 5.62 10.98
CA ILE A 217 -0.65 5.26 12.38
C ILE A 217 0.59 4.68 13.05
N GLU A 218 1.24 3.71 12.41
CA GLU A 218 2.46 3.06 12.91
C GLU A 218 3.57 4.11 13.16
N THR A 219 3.87 4.92 12.15
CA THR A 219 4.96 5.91 12.20
C THR A 219 4.72 6.95 13.29
N VAL A 220 3.49 7.46 13.41
CA VAL A 220 3.17 8.49 14.41
C VAL A 220 3.12 7.89 15.82
N SER A 221 2.64 6.65 15.97
CA SER A 221 2.64 5.95 17.26
C SER A 221 4.06 5.71 17.78
N GLU A 222 4.95 5.22 16.91
CA GLU A 222 6.37 5.05 17.20
C GLU A 222 7.00 6.38 17.63
N TYR A 223 6.79 7.43 16.83
CA TYR A 223 7.33 8.74 17.13
C TYR A 223 6.86 9.28 18.49
N MET A 224 5.56 9.15 18.81
CA MET A 224 5.01 9.60 20.08
C MET A 224 5.66 8.87 21.26
N SER A 225 5.92 7.57 21.11
CA SER A 225 6.59 6.77 22.12
C SER A 225 8.04 7.20 22.32
N GLU A 226 8.84 7.18 21.26
CA GLU A 226 10.28 7.46 21.31
C GLU A 226 10.58 8.89 21.76
N ASN A 227 9.75 9.85 21.37
CA ASN A 227 10.04 11.26 21.59
C ASN A 227 9.43 11.81 22.87
N PHE A 228 8.39 11.17 23.41
CA PHE A 228 7.67 11.67 24.58
C PHE A 228 7.52 10.61 25.67
N TYR A 229 6.76 9.54 25.41
CA TYR A 229 6.35 8.61 26.48
C TYR A 229 7.53 7.83 27.09
N GLN A 230 8.47 7.36 26.28
CA GLN A 230 9.69 6.70 26.79
C GLN A 230 10.59 7.67 27.58
N LYS A 231 10.45 8.98 27.36
CA LYS A 231 11.16 10.03 28.09
C LYS A 231 10.37 10.56 29.29
N GLY A 232 9.20 9.98 29.59
CA GLY A 232 8.33 10.40 30.69
C GLY A 232 7.52 11.67 30.43
N VAL A 233 7.46 12.15 29.19
CA VAL A 233 6.62 13.29 28.80
C VAL A 233 5.25 12.74 28.38
N THR A 234 4.27 12.82 29.27
CA THR A 234 2.93 12.22 29.04
C THR A 234 1.82 13.25 28.83
N GLU A 235 2.06 14.51 29.22
CA GLU A 235 1.06 15.57 29.19
C GLU A 235 0.95 16.19 27.77
N PRO A 236 -0.24 16.21 27.14
CA PRO A 236 -0.41 16.74 25.78
C PRO A 236 0.09 18.17 25.59
N CYS A 237 -0.03 19.03 26.61
CA CYS A 237 0.47 20.41 26.52
C CYS A 237 2.00 20.50 26.62
N GLU A 238 2.68 19.52 27.20
CA GLU A 238 4.15 19.41 27.13
C GLU A 238 4.58 18.84 25.77
N ILE A 239 3.89 17.82 25.26
CA ILE A 239 4.09 17.26 23.91
C ILE A 239 3.98 18.35 22.84
N MET A 240 2.96 19.22 22.95
CA MET A 240 2.72 20.34 22.05
C MET A 240 3.95 21.24 21.86
N LYS A 241 4.71 21.50 22.93
CA LYS A 241 5.89 22.40 22.88
C LYS A 241 6.95 21.90 21.91
N THR A 242 7.00 20.60 21.64
CA THR A 242 7.91 19.98 20.68
C THR A 242 7.21 19.64 19.37
N TYR A 243 6.00 19.08 19.43
CA TYR A 243 5.26 18.61 18.25
C TYR A 243 4.75 19.75 17.37
N THR A 244 4.24 20.82 17.98
CA THR A 244 3.75 22.03 17.31
C THR A 244 4.13 23.27 18.12
N PRO A 245 5.43 23.66 18.12
CA PRO A 245 5.94 24.76 18.94
C PRO A 245 5.24 26.13 18.72
N PRO A 246 4.78 26.48 17.50
CA PRO A 246 4.06 27.74 17.27
C PRO A 246 2.68 27.81 17.95
N SER A 247 2.11 26.67 18.35
CA SER A 247 0.79 26.62 18.99
C SER A 247 0.83 27.19 20.39
N LYS A 248 -0.22 27.95 20.75
CA LYS A 248 -0.37 28.60 22.06
C LYS A 248 -1.46 27.93 22.90
N GLY A 249 -1.43 26.60 22.99
CA GLY A 249 -2.36 25.82 23.82
C GLY A 249 -3.52 25.18 23.05
N SER A 250 -4.00 25.81 21.98
CA SER A 250 -5.16 25.31 21.21
C SER A 250 -4.96 23.89 20.67
N TRP A 251 -3.71 23.49 20.39
CA TRP A 251 -3.42 22.13 19.97
C TRP A 251 -3.67 21.10 21.08
N CYS A 252 -3.14 21.33 22.28
CA CYS A 252 -3.33 20.38 23.36
C CYS A 252 -4.77 20.36 23.87
N GLU A 253 -5.45 21.52 23.89
CA GLU A 253 -6.88 21.60 24.20
C GLU A 253 -7.71 20.75 23.24
N GLY A 254 -7.43 20.84 21.94
CA GLY A 254 -8.11 20.03 20.93
C GLY A 254 -7.83 18.54 21.09
N VAL A 255 -6.57 18.14 21.26
CA VAL A 255 -6.19 16.73 21.49
C VAL A 255 -6.88 16.18 22.74
N MET A 256 -6.91 16.93 23.85
CA MET A 256 -7.60 16.52 25.07
C MET A 256 -9.11 16.42 24.87
N ASN A 257 -9.73 17.39 24.17
CA ASN A 257 -11.16 17.38 23.89
C ASN A 257 -11.59 16.16 23.04
N PHE A 258 -10.84 15.84 21.97
CA PHE A 258 -11.14 14.64 21.17
C PHE A 258 -10.78 13.35 21.91
N GLY A 259 -9.72 13.37 22.73
CA GLY A 259 -9.38 12.26 23.61
C GLY A 259 -10.48 11.95 24.61
N ASP A 260 -11.11 12.98 25.19
CA ASP A 260 -12.24 12.83 26.10
C ASP A 260 -13.47 12.24 25.39
N GLN A 261 -13.82 12.77 24.21
CA GLN A 261 -14.92 12.25 23.39
C GLN A 261 -14.73 10.78 23.02
N ILE A 262 -13.50 10.36 22.67
CA ILE A 262 -13.18 8.98 22.35
C ILE A 262 -13.29 8.09 23.59
N GLN A 263 -12.70 8.50 24.72
CA GLN A 263 -12.67 7.69 25.93
C GLN A 263 -14.05 7.53 26.57
N ASN A 264 -14.85 8.59 26.57
CA ASN A 264 -16.18 8.63 27.17
C ASN A 264 -17.31 8.28 26.19
N TYR A 265 -16.98 7.87 24.96
CA TYR A 265 -17.98 7.42 24.02
C TYR A 265 -18.75 6.22 24.59
N SER A 266 -20.07 6.36 24.66
CA SER A 266 -21.01 5.31 25.04
C SER A 266 -21.99 5.10 23.89
N THR A 267 -22.25 3.83 23.55
CA THR A 267 -23.26 3.52 22.52
C THR A 267 -24.65 3.62 23.12
N SER A 268 -25.64 4.00 22.31
CA SER A 268 -27.03 4.18 22.78
C SER A 268 -27.64 2.91 23.39
N GLU A 269 -27.12 1.73 23.07
CA GLU A 269 -27.58 0.46 23.68
C GLU A 269 -27.16 0.34 25.15
N GLU A 270 -26.08 1.00 25.57
CA GLU A 270 -25.60 0.98 26.95
C GLU A 270 -26.36 1.99 27.82
N SER A 271 -26.82 3.11 27.25
CA SER A 271 -27.65 4.10 27.95
C SER A 271 -29.07 3.62 28.27
N GLU A 272 -29.57 2.64 27.52
CA GLU A 272 -30.91 2.08 27.74
C GLU A 272 -30.90 1.08 28.92
N ILE A 273 -29.79 0.33 29.09
CA ILE A 273 -29.62 -0.67 30.16
C ILE A 273 -29.42 -0.03 31.54
N VAL A 274 -28.80 1.17 31.62
CA VAL A 274 -28.56 1.88 32.89
C VAL A 274 -29.81 2.63 33.39
N SER A 275 -30.88 2.70 32.57
CA SER A 275 -32.13 3.39 32.90
C SER A 275 -33.27 2.49 33.39
N LEU A 276 -33.01 1.19 33.56
CA LEU A 276 -33.92 0.17 34.12
C LEU A 276 -33.48 -0.25 35.52
#